data_AF-A0A094I2M9-F1
#
_entry.id   AF-A0A094I2M9-F1
#
_cell.length_a   1.000
_cell.length_b   1.000
_cell.length_c   1.000
_cell.angle_alpha   90.00
_cell.angle_beta   90.00
_cell.angle_gamma   90.00
#
_symmetry.space_group_name_H-M   'P 1'
#
loop_
_entity.id
_entity.type
_entity.pdbx_description
1 polymer ?
#
loop_
_entity_poly.entity_id
_entity_poly.type
_entity_poly.pdbx_seq_one_letter_code
_entity_poly.pdbx_strand_id
1 'polypeptide(L)'
;MASKDTFPFILGHDAAGTIVAVGSGFHDLKVGDEVFTRVPNHLRGTIAEYCISSASATARKPAFMTFVDTASIPLVGLAVLQVMRRADADLDGGLKGPQDCTEFSRTIAHGWFAVKNRSTKEIQDGVTMEQRHINEKKFFETVPFNQLSKDR
;
A
#
# COMPACT_ATOMS: atom_id res chain seq x y z
N MET A 1 -1.69 13.64 -18.03
CA MET A 1 -1.66 15.13 -17.95
C MET A 1 -1.20 15.49 -16.55
N ALA A 2 -0.12 16.29 -16.42
CA ALA A 2 0.25 16.86 -15.12
C ALA A 2 -0.90 17.77 -14.65
N SER A 3 -1.38 17.59 -13.43
CA SER A 3 -2.41 18.45 -12.86
C SER A 3 -1.90 19.89 -12.77
N LYS A 4 -2.75 20.85 -13.13
CA LYS A 4 -2.51 22.29 -12.91
C LYS A 4 -2.69 22.61 -11.42
N ASP A 5 -1.78 22.12 -10.58
CA ASP A 5 -1.77 22.54 -9.18
C ASP A 5 -1.09 23.89 -9.08
N THR A 6 -1.73 24.83 -8.38
CA THR A 6 -1.16 26.14 -8.09
C THR A 6 -0.58 26.11 -6.68
N PHE A 7 0.60 26.70 -6.49
CA PHE A 7 1.23 26.79 -5.18
C PHE A 7 0.49 27.82 -4.29
N PRO A 8 0.42 27.60 -2.97
CA PRO A 8 0.99 26.46 -2.22
C PRO A 8 0.15 25.18 -2.40
N PHE A 9 0.84 24.04 -2.55
CA PHE A 9 0.21 22.74 -2.77
C PHE A 9 0.73 21.72 -1.75
N ILE A 10 -0.18 20.96 -1.15
CA ILE A 10 0.13 19.98 -0.08
C ILE A 10 0.17 18.57 -0.68
N LEU A 11 1.22 17.82 -0.38
CA LEU A 11 1.42 16.46 -0.87
C LEU A 11 0.66 15.41 -0.02
N GLY A 12 0.65 14.17 -0.51
CA GLY A 12 0.14 13.01 0.23
C GLY A 12 -1.25 12.54 -0.21
N HIS A 13 -1.41 11.21 -0.26
CA HIS A 13 -2.66 10.54 -0.62
C HIS A 13 -3.23 9.66 0.48
N ASP A 14 -2.39 9.21 1.41
CA ASP A 14 -2.80 8.27 2.45
C ASP A 14 -2.93 9.00 3.78
N ALA A 15 -4.00 8.69 4.50
CA ALA A 15 -4.26 9.19 5.84
C ALA A 15 -4.95 8.12 6.69
N ALA A 16 -4.67 8.15 7.99
CA ALA A 16 -5.46 7.49 9.01
C ALA A 16 -5.64 8.46 10.19
N GLY A 17 -6.84 8.51 10.76
CA GLY A 17 -7.17 9.47 11.80
C GLY A 17 -8.60 9.32 12.30
N THR A 18 -9.08 10.33 13.03
CA THR A 18 -10.44 10.35 13.59
C THR A 18 -11.29 11.37 12.84
N ILE A 19 -12.53 11.02 12.52
CA ILE A 19 -13.48 11.96 11.92
C ILE A 19 -13.82 13.06 12.90
N VAL A 20 -13.57 14.32 12.53
CA VAL A 20 -13.91 15.51 13.33
C VAL A 20 -15.17 16.24 12.83
N ALA A 21 -15.56 16.02 11.57
CA ALA A 21 -16.76 16.59 10.97
C ALA A 21 -17.26 15.71 9.81
N VAL A 22 -18.57 15.72 9.55
CA VAL A 22 -19.20 15.03 8.43
C VAL A 22 -20.13 15.98 7.67
N GLY A 23 -20.14 15.88 6.34
CA GLY A 23 -21.09 16.60 5.49
C GLY A 23 -22.50 15.99 5.56
N SER A 24 -23.50 16.74 5.11
CA SER A 24 -24.88 16.24 5.02
C SER A 24 -24.99 15.10 4.01
N GLY A 25 -25.77 14.06 4.34
CA GLY A 25 -26.09 12.94 3.43
C GLY A 25 -25.21 11.69 3.60
N PHE A 26 -24.39 11.61 4.65
CA PHE A 26 -23.63 10.41 5.00
C PHE A 26 -24.18 9.77 6.28
N HIS A 27 -24.41 8.46 6.25
CA HIS A 27 -25.00 7.72 7.37
C HIS A 27 -24.08 6.65 7.96
N ASP A 28 -23.11 6.15 7.20
CA ASP A 28 -22.29 4.99 7.62
C ASP A 28 -21.06 5.37 8.45
N LEU A 29 -20.60 6.62 8.34
CA LEU A 29 -19.46 7.19 9.05
C LEU A 29 -19.90 8.39 9.88
N LYS A 30 -19.34 8.54 11.08
CA LYS A 30 -19.70 9.62 12.02
C LYS A 30 -18.49 10.21 12.71
N VAL A 31 -18.66 11.39 13.30
CA VAL A 31 -17.65 12.02 14.16
C VAL A 31 -17.23 11.06 15.27
N GLY A 32 -15.93 10.95 15.51
CA GLY A 32 -15.32 10.02 16.46
C GLY A 32 -14.94 8.65 15.88
N ASP A 33 -15.39 8.29 14.67
CA ASP A 33 -14.95 7.03 14.04
C ASP A 33 -13.45 7.12 13.67
N GLU A 34 -12.70 6.07 14.01
CA GLU A 34 -11.33 5.87 13.53
C GLU A 34 -11.35 5.32 12.10
N VAL A 35 -10.70 6.01 11.17
CA VAL A 35 -10.77 5.71 9.74
C VAL A 35 -9.41 5.78 9.06
N PHE A 36 -9.34 5.20 7.87
CA PHE A 36 -8.25 5.37 6.93
C PHE A 36 -8.79 5.61 5.52
N THR A 37 -8.01 6.28 4.69
CA THR A 37 -8.42 6.66 3.35
C THR A 37 -7.23 6.81 2.42
N ARG A 38 -7.47 6.44 1.16
CA ARG A 38 -6.70 6.91 0.01
C ARG A 38 -7.49 8.07 -0.59
N VAL A 39 -7.10 9.32 -0.35
CA VAL A 39 -7.87 10.47 -0.84
C VAL A 39 -7.83 10.57 -2.37
N PRO A 40 -8.94 10.97 -3.01
CA PRO A 40 -8.98 11.23 -4.45
C PRO A 40 -7.90 12.23 -4.89
N ASN A 41 -7.42 12.12 -6.13
CA ASN A 41 -6.33 12.98 -6.64
C ASN A 41 -6.62 14.48 -6.56
N HIS A 42 -7.89 14.88 -6.63
CA HIS A 42 -8.31 16.28 -6.54
C HIS A 42 -8.46 16.78 -5.09
N LEU A 43 -8.38 15.88 -4.09
CA LEU A 43 -8.46 16.16 -2.66
C LEU A 43 -7.16 15.80 -1.90
N ARG A 44 -6.09 15.46 -2.63
CA ARG A 44 -4.76 15.17 -2.05
C ARG A 44 -4.26 16.32 -1.18
N GLY A 45 -3.44 15.98 -0.20
CA GLY A 45 -2.97 16.92 0.82
C GLY A 45 -2.95 16.33 2.23
N THR A 46 -2.60 15.05 2.37
CA THR A 46 -2.65 14.35 3.66
C THR A 46 -1.45 14.64 4.57
N ILE A 47 -0.42 15.34 4.09
CA ILE A 47 0.67 15.86 4.92
C ILE A 47 0.22 17.18 5.56
N ALA A 48 -0.82 17.09 6.39
CA ALA A 48 -1.46 18.18 7.10
C ALA A 48 -2.19 17.63 8.34
N GLU A 49 -2.54 18.51 9.28
CA GLU A 49 -3.31 18.12 10.47
C GLU A 49 -4.74 17.64 10.12
N TYR A 50 -5.29 18.15 9.01
CA TYR A 50 -6.63 17.80 8.52
C TYR A 50 -6.58 17.54 7.02
N CYS A 51 -7.40 16.59 6.56
CA CYS A 51 -7.64 16.35 5.13
C CYS A 51 -9.12 16.08 4.88
N ILE A 52 -9.55 16.28 3.63
CA ILE A 52 -10.92 16.01 3.19
C ILE A 52 -10.91 14.73 2.36
N SER A 53 -11.86 13.83 2.61
CA SER A 53 -12.07 12.64 1.80
C SER A 53 -13.56 12.38 1.57
N SER A 54 -13.86 11.67 0.48
CA SER A 54 -15.21 11.14 0.24
C SER A 54 -15.46 9.90 1.09
N ALA A 55 -16.69 9.68 1.54
CA ALA A 55 -17.04 8.45 2.27
C ALA A 55 -16.77 7.19 1.43
N SER A 56 -16.97 7.23 0.11
CA SER A 56 -16.67 6.12 -0.80
C SER A 56 -15.17 5.77 -0.89
N ALA A 57 -14.28 6.65 -0.43
CA ALA A 57 -12.84 6.42 -0.39
C ALA A 57 -12.32 6.21 1.04
N THR A 58 -13.21 6.13 2.02
CA THR A 58 -12.89 6.07 3.45
C THR A 58 -13.46 4.81 4.05
N ALA A 59 -12.66 4.10 4.84
CA ALA A 59 -13.09 2.90 5.56
C ALA A 59 -12.70 3.00 7.03
N ARG A 60 -13.41 2.27 7.89
CA ARG A 60 -13.06 2.17 9.31
C ARG A 60 -11.71 1.48 9.47
N LYS A 61 -10.87 2.04 10.33
CA LYS A 61 -9.60 1.46 10.70
C LYS A 61 -9.84 0.16 11.50
N PRO A 62 -9.09 -0.92 11.26
CA PRO A 62 -9.14 -2.11 12.11
C PRO A 62 -8.77 -1.78 13.55
N ALA A 63 -9.57 -2.26 14.51
CA ALA A 63 -9.40 -1.94 15.93
C ALA A 63 -8.04 -2.38 16.50
N PHE A 64 -7.42 -3.42 15.93
CA PHE A 64 -6.14 -3.96 16.39
C PHE A 64 -4.90 -3.28 15.77
N MET A 65 -5.05 -2.42 14.76
CA MET A 65 -3.91 -1.73 14.13
C MET A 65 -3.69 -0.35 14.76
N THR A 66 -2.46 0.16 14.71
CA THR A 66 -2.18 1.56 15.05
C THR A 66 -2.54 2.48 13.88
N PHE A 67 -2.68 3.78 14.12
CA PHE A 67 -2.88 4.75 13.02
C PHE A 67 -1.70 4.76 12.04
N VAL A 68 -0.47 4.66 12.55
CA VAL A 68 0.76 4.63 11.74
C VAL A 68 0.75 3.45 10.78
N ASP A 69 0.49 2.24 11.29
CA ASP A 69 0.44 1.05 10.45
C ASP A 69 -0.71 1.14 9.43
N THR A 70 -1.87 1.63 9.86
CA THR A 70 -3.04 1.74 8.98
C THR A 70 -2.80 2.74 7.85
N ALA A 71 -2.11 3.87 8.12
CA ALA A 71 -1.79 4.86 7.11
C ALA A 71 -0.83 4.34 6.02
N SER A 72 -0.13 3.22 6.25
CA SER A 72 0.76 2.61 5.24
C SER A 72 0.03 1.75 4.19
N ILE A 73 -1.27 1.47 4.39
CA ILE A 73 -2.06 0.53 3.60
C ILE A 73 -2.86 1.14 2.44
N PRO A 74 -3.55 2.30 2.56
CA PRO A 74 -4.64 2.64 1.63
C PRO A 74 -4.25 2.64 0.15
N LEU A 75 -3.16 3.31 -0.26
CA LEU A 75 -2.75 3.33 -1.66
C LEU A 75 -2.23 1.97 -2.15
N VAL A 76 -1.36 1.32 -1.38
CA VAL A 76 -0.78 0.03 -1.80
C VAL A 76 -1.83 -1.09 -1.82
N GLY A 77 -2.71 -1.12 -0.83
CA GLY A 77 -3.82 -2.09 -0.75
C GLY A 77 -4.79 -1.92 -1.90
N LEU A 78 -5.14 -0.68 -2.26
CA LEU A 78 -5.96 -0.41 -3.44
C LEU A 78 -5.26 -0.84 -4.73
N ALA A 79 -3.96 -0.55 -4.88
CA ALA A 79 -3.20 -0.94 -6.06
C ALA A 79 -3.14 -2.47 -6.23
N VAL A 80 -2.89 -3.21 -5.14
CA VAL A 80 -2.92 -4.68 -5.16
C VAL A 80 -4.30 -5.19 -5.56
N LEU A 81 -5.37 -4.66 -4.96
CA LEU A 81 -6.73 -5.08 -5.29
C LEU A 81 -7.08 -4.82 -6.76
N GLN A 82 -6.67 -3.68 -7.31
CA GLN A 82 -6.86 -3.35 -8.72
C GLN A 82 -6.12 -4.33 -9.64
N VAL A 83 -4.86 -4.63 -9.32
CA VAL A 83 -4.06 -5.60 -10.08
C VAL A 83 -4.70 -6.98 -10.01
N MET A 84 -5.13 -7.44 -8.83
CA MET A 84 -5.77 -8.74 -8.67
C MET A 84 -7.06 -8.83 -9.49
N ARG A 85 -7.94 -7.82 -9.40
CA ARG A 85 -9.16 -7.77 -10.20
C ARG A 85 -8.89 -7.77 -11.69
N ARG A 86 -7.85 -7.07 -12.14
CA ARG A 86 -7.49 -7.02 -13.56
C ARG A 86 -6.94 -8.36 -14.04
N ALA A 87 -6.06 -8.98 -13.25
CA ALA A 87 -5.49 -10.28 -13.56
C ALA A 87 -6.58 -11.36 -13.64
N ASP A 88 -7.57 -11.33 -12.76
CA ASP A 88 -8.68 -12.30 -12.78
C ASP A 88 -9.53 -12.18 -14.06
N ALA A 89 -9.72 -10.96 -14.56
CA ALA A 89 -10.49 -10.71 -15.78
C ALA A 89 -9.73 -11.03 -17.07
N ASP A 90 -8.40 -10.86 -17.08
CA ASP A 90 -7.59 -10.89 -18.30
C ASP A 90 -6.82 -12.21 -18.52
N LEU A 91 -6.59 -12.99 -17.47
CA LEU A 91 -5.83 -14.24 -17.58
C LEU A 91 -6.75 -15.40 -17.96
N ASP A 92 -6.34 -16.16 -18.98
CA ASP A 92 -7.08 -17.34 -19.43
C ASP A 92 -7.00 -18.43 -18.34
N GLY A 93 -8.14 -18.74 -17.71
CA GLY A 93 -8.23 -19.55 -16.49
C GLY A 93 -8.23 -18.78 -15.16
N GLY A 94 -8.30 -17.45 -15.20
CA GLY A 94 -8.45 -16.53 -14.05
C GLY A 94 -7.25 -16.49 -13.11
N LEU A 95 -7.39 -15.74 -12.00
CA LEU A 95 -6.54 -16.01 -10.85
C LEU A 95 -7.00 -17.36 -10.29
N LYS A 96 -6.24 -18.44 -10.52
CA LYS A 96 -6.49 -19.75 -9.87
C LYS A 96 -6.23 -19.74 -8.35
N GLY A 97 -6.35 -18.58 -7.71
CA GLY A 97 -6.34 -18.37 -6.27
C GLY A 97 -7.77 -18.16 -5.76
N PRO A 98 -7.97 -18.15 -4.43
CA PRO A 98 -9.30 -18.02 -3.83
C PRO A 98 -9.97 -16.71 -4.30
N GLN A 99 -11.12 -16.86 -4.97
CA GLN A 99 -11.87 -15.79 -5.65
C GLN A 99 -12.71 -14.92 -4.69
N ASP A 100 -12.64 -15.17 -3.39
CA ASP A 100 -13.44 -14.49 -2.38
C ASP A 100 -12.56 -13.55 -1.54
N CYS A 101 -12.15 -12.44 -2.14
CA CYS A 101 -11.33 -11.41 -1.48
C CYS A 101 -12.16 -10.41 -0.66
N THR A 102 -13.44 -10.71 -0.39
CA THR A 102 -14.39 -9.80 0.25
C THR A 102 -14.51 -9.97 1.77
N GLU A 103 -13.98 -11.04 2.36
CA GLU A 103 -14.01 -11.26 3.81
C GLU A 103 -12.59 -11.50 4.38
N PHE A 104 -12.11 -10.55 5.17
CA PHE A 104 -10.82 -10.63 5.84
C PHE A 104 -10.92 -11.54 7.07
N SER A 105 -10.74 -12.86 6.92
CA SER A 105 -10.40 -13.77 8.03
C SER A 105 -9.87 -15.15 7.57
N ARG A 106 -8.60 -15.40 7.92
CA ARG A 106 -7.86 -16.67 8.07
C ARG A 106 -7.04 -17.26 6.91
N THR A 107 -5.76 -17.45 7.29
CA THR A 107 -4.72 -18.41 6.91
C THR A 107 -4.43 -18.59 5.43
N ILE A 108 -3.46 -17.80 4.97
CA ILE A 108 -2.85 -17.84 3.65
C ILE A 108 -1.97 -19.10 3.52
N ALA A 109 -2.37 -20.05 2.70
CA ALA A 109 -1.49 -21.09 2.16
C ALA A 109 -1.16 -20.70 0.71
N HIS A 110 0.08 -20.20 0.53
CA HIS A 110 0.72 -19.73 -0.70
C HIS A 110 0.41 -18.27 -1.08
N GLY A 111 1.47 -17.45 -1.05
CA GLY A 111 1.39 -16.00 -1.20
C GLY A 111 2.20 -15.47 -2.36
N TRP A 112 1.91 -14.22 -2.72
CA TRP A 112 2.84 -13.34 -3.42
C TRP A 112 2.66 -11.90 -2.91
N PHE A 113 3.77 -11.30 -2.50
CA PHE A 113 3.99 -9.86 -2.45
C PHE A 113 5.43 -9.60 -2.90
N ALA A 114 5.67 -8.52 -3.64
CA ALA A 114 7.03 -8.08 -3.96
C ALA A 114 7.46 -6.98 -2.97
N VAL A 115 8.33 -7.36 -2.05
CA VAL A 115 9.13 -6.47 -1.21
C VAL A 115 10.57 -6.96 -1.34
N LYS A 116 11.54 -6.10 -1.66
CA LYS A 116 12.95 -6.53 -1.76
C LYS A 116 13.52 -6.75 -0.36
N ASN A 117 13.29 -7.95 0.15
CA ASN A 117 13.67 -8.42 1.47
C ASN A 117 14.86 -9.39 1.39
N ARG A 118 15.60 -9.53 2.49
CA ARG A 118 16.85 -10.31 2.64
C ARG A 118 16.70 -11.72 2.04
N SER A 119 17.66 -12.17 1.23
CA SER A 119 17.59 -13.52 0.66
C SER A 119 17.69 -14.56 1.78
N THR A 120 16.93 -15.67 1.69
CA THR A 120 16.93 -16.74 2.70
C THR A 120 18.32 -17.33 2.90
N LYS A 121 19.15 -17.30 1.85
CA LYS A 121 20.55 -17.70 1.84
C LYS A 121 21.42 -16.71 2.61
N GLU A 122 21.22 -15.39 2.46
CA GLU A 122 21.93 -14.38 3.23
C GLU A 122 21.66 -14.44 4.75
N ILE A 123 20.48 -14.96 5.14
CA ILE A 123 20.14 -15.22 6.55
C ILE A 123 20.90 -16.46 7.05
N GLN A 124 20.90 -17.55 6.27
CA GLN A 124 21.61 -18.78 6.60
C GLN A 124 23.14 -18.58 6.65
N ASP A 125 23.67 -17.76 5.75
CA ASP A 125 25.09 -17.40 5.65
C ASP A 125 25.50 -16.33 6.68
N GLY A 126 24.58 -15.85 7.52
CA GLY A 126 24.87 -14.90 8.60
C GLY A 126 25.26 -13.49 8.14
N VAL A 127 24.90 -13.09 6.92
CA VAL A 127 25.31 -11.80 6.33
C VAL A 127 24.75 -10.63 7.13
N THR A 128 25.63 -9.76 7.65
CA THR A 128 25.23 -8.58 8.41
C THR A 128 24.66 -7.47 7.51
N MET A 129 23.94 -6.51 8.11
CA MET A 129 23.36 -5.37 7.37
C MET A 129 24.42 -4.50 6.70
N GLU A 130 25.59 -4.34 7.32
CA GLU A 130 26.71 -3.58 6.77
C GLU A 130 27.34 -4.30 5.56
N GLN A 131 27.56 -5.61 5.68
CA GLN A 131 28.08 -6.43 4.58
C GLN A 131 27.12 -6.44 3.38
N ARG A 132 25.81 -6.42 3.64
CA ARG A 132 24.78 -6.29 2.60
C ARG A 132 24.89 -4.97 1.85
N HIS A 133 25.02 -3.85 2.55
CA HIS A 133 25.13 -2.53 1.92
C HIS A 133 26.33 -2.45 0.96
N ILE A 134 27.46 -3.06 1.36
CA ILE A 134 28.65 -3.18 0.51
C ILE A 134 28.36 -4.03 -0.74
N ASN A 135 27.70 -5.17 -0.58
CA ASN A 135 27.35 -6.07 -1.69
C ASN A 135 26.37 -5.42 -2.69
N GLU A 136 25.41 -4.65 -2.18
CA GLU A 136 24.42 -3.94 -2.99
C GLU A 136 25.06 -2.82 -3.81
N LYS A 137 25.93 -2.00 -3.20
CA LYS A 137 26.69 -0.98 -3.95
C LYS A 137 27.49 -1.61 -5.09
N LYS A 138 28.23 -2.67 -4.81
CA LYS A 138 29.03 -3.40 -5.81
C LYS A 138 28.17 -3.97 -6.96
N PHE A 139 26.97 -4.46 -6.65
CA PHE A 139 26.04 -4.97 -7.68
C PHE A 139 25.52 -3.86 -8.60
N PHE A 140 25.14 -2.71 -8.06
CA PHE A 140 24.64 -1.60 -8.86
C PHE A 140 25.74 -0.84 -9.63
N GLU A 141 27.00 -1.04 -9.24
CA GLU A 141 28.18 -0.55 -9.97
C GLU A 141 28.53 -1.39 -11.22
N THR A 142 27.93 -2.59 -11.37
CA THR A 142 28.19 -3.48 -12.52
C THR A 142 27.03 -3.51 -13.51
N VAL A 143 27.31 -3.23 -14.79
CA VAL A 143 26.33 -3.25 -15.89
C VAL A 143 26.43 -4.58 -16.65
N PRO A 144 25.32 -5.26 -16.99
CA PRO A 144 23.95 -4.79 -16.84
C PRO A 144 23.30 -5.21 -15.51
N PHE A 145 22.94 -4.22 -14.68
CA PHE A 145 22.30 -4.42 -13.38
C PHE A 145 20.84 -4.90 -13.47
N ASN A 146 20.29 -5.01 -14.68
CA ASN A 146 18.97 -5.55 -14.95
C ASN A 146 18.98 -7.07 -15.20
N GLN A 147 20.12 -7.74 -15.03
CA GLN A 147 20.25 -9.20 -15.11
C GLN A 147 20.62 -9.78 -13.73
N LEU A 148 19.93 -10.85 -13.33
CA LEU A 148 20.16 -11.58 -12.10
C LEU A 148 20.41 -13.05 -12.44
N SER A 149 21.48 -13.65 -11.90
CA SER A 149 21.72 -15.09 -12.09
C SER A 149 20.69 -15.90 -11.31
N LYS A 150 20.38 -17.10 -11.82
CA LYS A 150 19.41 -18.03 -11.21
C LYS A 150 19.89 -18.60 -9.88
N ASP A 151 21.18 -18.46 -9.59
CA ASP A 151 21.88 -19.08 -8.46
C ASP A 151 21.94 -18.15 -7.23
N ARG A 152 21.31 -16.98 -7.34
CA ARG A 152 21.25 -15.95 -6.31
C ARG A 152 19.97 -16.02 -5.48
#